data_AF-B5VHL4-F1
#
_entry.id   AF-B5VHL4-F1
#
_cell.length_a   1.000
_cell.length_b   1.000
_cell.length_c   1.000
_cell.angle_alpha   90.00
_cell.angle_beta   90.00
_cell.angle_gamma   90.00
#
_symmetry.space_group_name_H-M   'P 1'
#
loop_
_entity.id
_entity.type
_entity.pdbx_description
1 polymer ?
#
loop_
_entity_poly.entity_id
_entity_poly.type
_entity_poly.pdbx_seq_one_letter_code
_entity_poly.pdbx_strand_id
1 'polypeptide(L)'
;MAPYKVSICTGPNNPENSQRLQDVKSKLLNDPTMQNLQNDILDQFNEKLGIGARIKLSHAMGIPLCVIVGSKSWPNVEIEIRGIRWGEKDLWRKQFEKRCSELQWKCTKNEHGIEKHTVPIQHLVEVIGVLLKDM
;
A
#
# COMPACT_ATOMS: atom_id res chain seq x y z
N MET A 1 0.50 -0.54 -19.40
CA MET A 1 0.96 0.10 -18.15
C MET A 1 -0.26 0.48 -17.33
N ALA A 2 -0.26 0.21 -16.01
CA ALA A 2 -1.32 0.67 -15.13
C ALA A 2 -1.23 2.20 -14.96
N PRO A 3 -2.37 2.92 -14.85
CA PRO A 3 -2.38 4.38 -14.74
C PRO A 3 -1.86 4.90 -13.39
N TYR A 4 -1.77 4.04 -12.37
CA TYR A 4 -1.28 4.35 -11.04
C TYR A 4 -0.38 3.21 -10.54
N LYS A 5 0.59 3.53 -9.67
CA LYS A 5 1.45 2.55 -9.00
C LYS A 5 0.91 2.13 -7.64
N VAL A 6 0.23 3.04 -6.95
CA VAL A 6 -0.29 2.82 -5.60
C VAL A 6 -1.75 3.26 -5.54
N SER A 7 -2.58 2.53 -4.82
CA SER A 7 -3.90 3.01 -4.41
C SER A 7 -4.02 3.03 -2.90
N ILE A 8 -4.70 4.03 -2.33
CA ILE A 8 -4.99 4.08 -0.89
C ILE A 8 -6.49 3.86 -0.67
N CYS A 9 -6.84 2.69 -0.15
CA CYS A 9 -8.21 2.26 0.11
C CYS A 9 -8.53 2.35 1.60
N THR A 10 -9.46 3.24 1.97
CA THR A 10 -10.03 3.34 3.32
C THR A 10 -11.54 3.05 3.33
N GLY A 11 -12.16 3.03 4.50
CA GLY A 11 -13.62 2.88 4.65
C GLY A 11 -14.41 4.06 4.06
N PRO A 12 -15.75 4.04 4.21
CA PRO A 12 -16.61 5.15 3.79
C PRO A 12 -16.16 6.48 4.37
N ASN A 13 -16.49 7.58 3.67
CA ASN A 13 -16.10 8.92 4.08
C ASN A 13 -16.65 9.23 5.49
N ASN A 14 -15.76 9.47 6.45
CA ASN A 14 -16.04 9.95 7.79
C ASN A 14 -14.77 10.64 8.33
N PRO A 15 -14.86 11.45 9.39
CA PRO A 15 -13.73 12.23 9.87
C PRO A 15 -12.48 11.40 10.17
N GLU A 16 -12.63 10.23 10.80
CA GLU A 16 -11.50 9.35 11.11
C GLU A 16 -10.84 8.77 9.86
N ASN A 17 -11.63 8.25 8.91
CA ASN A 17 -11.09 7.65 7.70
C ASN A 17 -10.44 8.69 6.79
N SER A 18 -11.01 9.89 6.74
CA SER A 18 -10.43 11.02 6.02
C SER A 18 -9.11 11.44 6.64
N GLN A 19 -9.01 11.50 7.97
CA GLN A 19 -7.73 11.77 8.63
C GLN A 19 -6.69 10.68 8.32
N ARG A 20 -7.05 9.39 8.47
CA ARG A 20 -6.13 8.27 8.17
C ARG A 20 -5.66 8.28 6.71
N LEU A 21 -6.54 8.63 5.77
CA LEU A 21 -6.20 8.80 4.36
C LEU A 21 -5.17 9.93 4.18
N GLN A 22 -5.40 11.08 4.81
CA GLN A 22 -4.48 12.21 4.76
C GLN A 22 -3.14 11.89 5.41
N ASP A 23 -3.13 11.15 6.52
CA ASP A 23 -1.89 10.74 7.19
C ASP A 23 -1.03 9.86 6.27
N VAL A 24 -1.64 8.84 5.65
CA VAL A 24 -0.95 7.96 4.70
C VAL A 24 -0.47 8.73 3.48
N LYS A 25 -1.33 9.57 2.90
CA LYS A 25 -0.99 10.38 1.73
C LYS A 25 0.16 11.34 2.03
N SER A 26 0.08 12.08 3.12
CA SER A 26 1.11 13.04 3.54
C SER A 26 2.43 12.32 3.83
N LYS A 27 2.38 11.14 4.46
CA LYS A 27 3.58 10.34 4.72
C LYS A 27 4.28 9.92 3.42
N LEU A 28 3.52 9.58 2.37
CA LEU A 28 4.08 9.21 1.07
C LEU A 28 4.56 10.42 0.27
N LEU A 29 3.82 11.53 0.26
CA LEU A 29 4.14 12.69 -0.57
C LEU A 29 5.24 13.58 0.02
N ASN A 30 5.40 13.61 1.34
CA ASN A 30 6.42 14.43 2.00
C ASN A 30 7.81 13.76 2.00
N ASP A 31 7.91 12.50 1.61
CA ASP A 31 9.20 11.81 1.55
C ASP A 31 9.93 12.11 0.22
N PRO A 32 11.15 12.65 0.26
CA PRO A 32 11.88 13.02 -0.95
C PRO A 32 12.24 11.83 -1.83
N THR A 33 12.22 10.60 -1.32
CA THR A 33 12.46 9.39 -2.12
C THR A 33 11.26 8.98 -2.98
N MET A 34 10.09 9.61 -2.76
CA MET A 34 8.81 9.29 -3.40
C MET A 34 8.31 10.40 -4.35
N GLN A 35 9.18 11.32 -4.78
CA GLN A 35 8.78 12.47 -5.62
C GLN A 35 8.02 12.08 -6.89
N ASN A 36 8.36 10.95 -7.52
CA ASN A 36 7.69 10.47 -8.73
C ASN A 36 6.32 9.83 -8.47
N LEU A 37 5.93 9.63 -7.20
CA LEU A 37 4.70 8.95 -6.83
C LEU A 37 3.50 9.90 -6.80
N GLN A 38 3.69 11.21 -6.81
CA GLN A 38 2.61 12.20 -6.64
C GLN A 38 1.46 12.01 -7.65
N ASN A 39 1.79 11.70 -8.91
CA ASN A 39 0.81 11.47 -9.97
C ASN A 39 0.40 10.00 -10.11
N ASP A 40 1.03 9.09 -9.35
CA ASP A 40 0.86 7.64 -9.44
C ASP A 40 0.07 7.05 -8.25
N ILE A 41 -0.57 7.90 -7.43
CA ILE A 41 -1.43 7.49 -6.31
C ILE A 41 -2.90 7.68 -6.67
N LEU A 42 -3.68 6.60 -6.62
CA LEU A 42 -5.15 6.65 -6.62
C LEU A 42 -5.69 6.67 -5.18
N ASP A 43 -6.22 7.79 -4.75
CA ASP A 43 -6.87 7.96 -3.43
C ASP A 43 -8.33 8.45 -3.52
N GLN A 44 -8.74 8.95 -4.68
CA GLN A 44 -10.10 9.43 -4.94
C GLN A 44 -11.00 8.29 -5.41
N PHE A 45 -11.77 7.74 -4.48
CA PHE A 45 -12.83 6.79 -4.75
C PHE A 45 -14.19 7.45 -4.49
N ASN A 46 -15.26 6.89 -5.07
CA ASN A 46 -16.61 7.32 -4.73
C ASN A 46 -16.85 7.18 -3.20
N GLU A 47 -17.30 8.27 -2.57
CA GLU A 47 -17.39 8.40 -1.11
C GLU A 47 -18.32 7.35 -0.46
N LYS A 48 -19.32 6.87 -1.21
CA LYS A 48 -20.28 5.86 -0.76
C LYS A 48 -19.69 4.44 -0.75
N LEU A 49 -18.54 4.23 -1.40
CA LEU A 49 -17.91 2.90 -1.45
C LEU A 49 -17.25 2.57 -0.11
N GLY A 50 -17.58 1.39 0.41
CA GLY A 50 -16.82 0.75 1.47
C GLY A 50 -15.46 0.25 1.00
N ILE A 51 -14.58 -0.04 1.97
CA ILE A 51 -13.18 -0.40 1.71
C ILE A 51 -13.03 -1.58 0.74
N GLY A 52 -13.84 -2.63 0.88
CA GLY A 52 -13.80 -3.81 0.00
C GLY A 52 -14.15 -3.49 -1.46
N ALA A 53 -15.06 -2.54 -1.71
CA ALA A 53 -15.38 -2.11 -3.07
C ALA A 53 -14.25 -1.29 -3.69
N ARG A 54 -13.57 -0.45 -2.89
CA ARG A 54 -12.39 0.31 -3.33
C ARG A 54 -11.21 -0.60 -3.67
N ILE A 55 -10.96 -1.63 -2.84
CA ILE A 55 -9.96 -2.67 -3.11
C ILE A 55 -10.25 -3.38 -4.44
N LYS A 56 -11.50 -3.84 -4.64
CA LYS A 56 -11.91 -4.47 -5.91
C LYS A 56 -11.69 -3.57 -7.11
N LEU A 57 -11.99 -2.27 -6.99
CA LEU A 57 -11.75 -1.31 -8.07
C LEU A 57 -10.25 -1.13 -8.34
N SER A 58 -9.43 -0.97 -7.30
CA SER A 58 -7.96 -0.90 -7.43
C SER A 58 -7.41 -2.11 -8.17
N HIS A 59 -7.87 -3.31 -7.80
CA HIS A 59 -7.48 -4.56 -8.46
C HIS A 59 -7.93 -4.62 -9.92
N ALA A 60 -9.16 -4.21 -10.22
CA ALA A 60 -9.69 -4.18 -11.59
C ALA A 60 -8.93 -3.20 -12.49
N MET A 61 -8.36 -2.14 -11.91
CA MET A 61 -7.49 -1.17 -12.60
C MET A 61 -6.05 -1.67 -12.80
N GLY A 62 -5.72 -2.84 -12.25
CA GLY A 62 -4.37 -3.42 -12.34
C GLY A 62 -3.31 -2.63 -11.56
N ILE A 63 -3.71 -1.88 -10.53
CA ILE A 63 -2.78 -1.09 -9.70
C ILE A 63 -1.91 -2.07 -8.88
N PRO A 64 -0.58 -1.97 -8.96
CA PRO A 64 0.29 -3.03 -8.48
C PRO A 64 0.43 -3.08 -6.95
N LEU A 65 0.26 -1.95 -6.26
CA LEU A 65 0.22 -1.88 -4.79
C LEU A 65 -1.13 -1.33 -4.31
N CYS A 66 -1.89 -2.15 -3.58
CA CYS A 66 -3.11 -1.72 -2.92
C CYS A 66 -2.86 -1.53 -1.42
N VAL A 67 -2.75 -0.27 -0.97
CA VAL A 67 -2.62 0.10 0.44
C VAL A 67 -4.01 0.15 1.06
N ILE A 68 -4.22 -0.64 2.11
CA ILE A 68 -5.50 -0.80 2.79
C ILE A 68 -5.39 -0.22 4.19
N VAL A 69 -6.25 0.75 4.48
CA VAL A 69 -6.28 1.52 5.72
C VAL A 69 -7.55 1.18 6.49
N GLY A 70 -7.50 0.07 7.23
CA GLY A 70 -8.61 -0.43 8.05
C GLY A 70 -8.59 0.12 9.48
N SER A 71 -9.77 0.38 10.05
CA SER A 71 -9.89 0.88 11.43
C SER A 71 -9.36 -0.09 12.49
N LYS A 72 -9.49 -1.40 12.27
CA LYS A 72 -9.06 -2.44 13.21
C LYS A 72 -7.54 -2.64 13.27
N SER A 73 -6.84 -2.34 12.18
CA SER A 73 -5.38 -2.53 12.08
C SER A 73 -4.61 -1.25 12.37
N TRP A 74 -5.24 -0.07 12.26
CA TRP A 74 -4.62 1.22 12.50
C TRP A 74 -3.88 1.27 13.84
N PRO A 75 -2.62 1.77 13.91
CA PRO A 75 -1.87 2.50 12.88
C PRO A 75 -1.09 1.62 11.88
N ASN A 76 -1.30 0.31 11.88
CA ASN A 76 -0.77 -0.56 10.84
C ASN A 76 -1.65 -0.50 9.58
N VAL A 77 -0.97 -0.41 8.44
CA VAL A 77 -1.59 -0.48 7.12
C VAL A 77 -1.21 -1.79 6.46
N GLU A 78 -2.12 -2.31 5.64
CA GLU A 78 -1.88 -3.50 4.85
C GLU A 78 -1.57 -3.11 3.41
N ILE A 79 -0.76 -3.92 2.71
CA ILE A 79 -0.37 -3.69 1.33
C ILE A 79 -0.55 -5.01 0.58
N GLU A 80 -1.52 -5.07 -0.32
CA GLU A 80 -1.68 -6.22 -1.22
C GLU A 80 -0.87 -6.03 -2.50
N ILE A 81 -0.09 -7.05 -2.84
CA ILE A 81 0.73 -7.08 -4.05
C ILE A 81 -0.08 -7.66 -5.20
N ARG A 82 -0.27 -6.86 -6.25
CA ARG A 82 -0.97 -7.25 -7.48
C ARG A 82 -0.09 -7.10 -8.73
N GLY A 83 1.02 -6.38 -8.63
CA GLY A 83 2.00 -6.22 -9.70
C GLY A 83 2.75 -7.51 -10.00
N ILE A 84 3.11 -7.70 -11.27
CA ILE A 84 4.10 -8.70 -11.67
C ILE A 84 5.47 -8.20 -11.20
N ARG A 85 6.25 -9.08 -10.56
CA ARG A 85 7.62 -8.74 -10.16
C ARG A 85 8.56 -8.94 -11.35
N TRP A 86 9.10 -7.85 -11.90
CA TRP A 86 10.02 -7.88 -13.05
C TRP A 86 11.50 -7.80 -12.66
N GLY A 87 11.79 -7.46 -11.40
CA GLY A 87 13.16 -7.27 -10.90
C GLY A 87 14.00 -8.55 -10.84
N GLU A 88 15.33 -8.38 -10.88
CA GLU A 88 16.28 -9.46 -10.58
C GLU A 88 16.20 -9.86 -9.09
N LYS A 89 15.70 -11.07 -8.80
CA LYS A 89 15.96 -11.82 -7.55
C LYS A 89 15.48 -11.18 -6.24
N ASP A 90 14.17 -11.24 -5.96
CA ASP A 90 13.62 -11.23 -4.59
C ASP A 90 14.19 -10.13 -3.67
N LEU A 91 14.44 -8.92 -4.18
CA LEU A 91 15.06 -7.84 -3.39
C LEU A 91 14.21 -7.53 -2.16
N TRP A 92 12.89 -7.46 -2.34
CA TRP A 92 11.94 -7.24 -1.25
C TRP A 92 12.09 -8.30 -0.16
N ARG A 93 12.32 -9.57 -0.54
CA ARG A 93 12.46 -10.68 0.40
C ARG A 93 13.73 -10.56 1.22
N LYS A 94 14.85 -10.22 0.57
CA LYS A 94 16.13 -9.95 1.27
C LYS A 94 16.01 -8.77 2.23
N GLN A 95 15.34 -7.69 1.80
CA GLN A 95 15.08 -6.53 2.66
C GLN A 95 14.14 -6.89 3.81
N PHE A 96 13.11 -7.70 3.55
CA PHE A 96 12.21 -8.23 4.56
C PHE A 96 12.97 -9.04 5.61
N GLU A 97 13.77 -10.04 5.21
CA GLU A 97 14.55 -10.88 6.12
C GLU A 97 15.51 -10.05 6.99
N LYS A 98 16.12 -9.00 6.42
CA LYS A 98 17.05 -8.13 7.15
C LYS A 98 16.36 -7.16 8.11
N ARG A 99 15.18 -6.65 7.75
CA ARG A 99 14.58 -5.46 8.40
C ARG A 99 13.19 -5.70 9.00
N CYS A 100 12.63 -6.91 8.92
CA CYS A 100 11.27 -7.19 9.40
C CYS A 100 11.07 -6.87 10.88
N SER A 101 12.08 -7.11 11.73
CA SER A 101 12.02 -6.78 13.15
C SER A 101 12.09 -5.27 13.40
N GLU A 102 13.00 -4.56 12.71
CA GLU A 102 13.19 -3.11 12.80
C GLU A 102 11.94 -2.35 12.35
N LEU A 103 11.38 -2.73 11.20
CA LEU A 103 10.23 -2.06 10.58
C LEU A 103 8.89 -2.59 11.08
N GLN A 104 8.90 -3.58 11.99
CA GLN A 104 7.73 -4.36 12.39
C GLN A 104 6.93 -4.88 11.18
N TRP A 105 7.64 -5.17 10.09
CA TRP A 105 7.08 -5.56 8.81
C TRP A 105 6.73 -7.04 8.84
N LYS A 106 5.46 -7.35 8.59
CA LYS A 106 4.95 -8.72 8.46
C LYS A 106 4.57 -9.00 7.02
N CYS A 107 4.77 -10.24 6.58
CA CYS A 107 4.37 -10.71 5.26
C CYS A 107 3.56 -12.00 5.43
N THR A 108 2.39 -12.05 4.79
CA THR A 108 1.49 -13.20 4.79
C THR A 108 1.02 -13.46 3.37
N LYS A 109 0.47 -14.64 3.10
CA LYS A 109 -0.29 -14.92 1.89
C LYS A 109 -1.72 -15.26 2.28
N ASN A 110 -2.70 -14.71 1.60
CA ASN A 110 -4.09 -15.11 1.81
C ASN A 110 -4.39 -16.47 1.12
N GLU A 111 -5.61 -16.95 1.28
CA GLU A 111 -6.09 -18.22 0.72
C GLU A 111 -5.99 -18.30 -0.81
N HIS A 112 -5.92 -17.15 -1.49
CA HIS A 112 -5.75 -17.03 -2.94
C HIS A 112 -4.29 -16.85 -3.36
N GLY A 113 -3.34 -17.00 -2.42
CA GLY A 113 -1.91 -16.82 -2.66
C GLY A 113 -1.47 -15.36 -2.83
N ILE A 114 -2.36 -14.39 -2.61
CA ILE A 114 -2.03 -12.96 -2.71
C ILE A 114 -1.15 -12.60 -1.53
N GLU A 115 0.01 -12.04 -1.85
CA GLU A 115 0.97 -11.55 -0.89
C GLU A 115 0.46 -10.26 -0.24
N LYS A 116 0.40 -10.28 1.09
CA LYS A 116 -0.07 -9.17 1.92
C LYS A 116 1.02 -8.80 2.91
N HIS A 117 1.47 -7.56 2.83
CA HIS A 117 2.36 -6.97 3.83
C HIS A 117 1.57 -6.16 4.85
N THR A 118 2.05 -6.13 6.08
CA THR A 118 1.50 -5.28 7.13
C THR A 118 2.66 -4.53 7.80
N VAL A 119 2.52 -3.21 7.92
CA VAL A 119 3.57 -2.33 8.44
C VAL A 119 2.94 -1.16 9.20
N PRO A 120 3.56 -0.67 10.29
CA PRO A 120 3.16 0.60 10.90
C PRO A 120 3.31 1.76 9.90
N ILE A 121 2.40 2.73 9.94
CA ILE A 121 2.45 3.91 9.05
C ILE A 121 3.80 4.63 9.08
N GLN A 122 4.50 4.62 10.21
CA GLN A 122 5.80 5.29 10.36
C GLN A 122 6.87 4.74 9.39
N HIS A 123 6.77 3.46 9.00
CA HIS A 123 7.70 2.76 8.10
C HIS A 123 7.11 2.47 6.72
N LEU A 124 5.91 2.99 6.43
CA LEU A 124 5.18 2.71 5.19
C LEU A 124 5.98 3.07 3.94
N VAL A 125 6.62 4.24 3.95
CA VAL A 125 7.41 4.74 2.81
C VAL A 125 8.53 3.78 2.46
N GLU A 126 9.27 3.33 3.47
CA GLU A 126 10.41 2.43 3.27
C GLU A 126 9.96 1.11 2.65
N VAL A 127 8.86 0.54 3.15
CA VAL A 127 8.32 -0.71 2.62
C VAL A 127 7.78 -0.54 1.20
N ILE A 128 7.00 0.51 0.92
CA ILE A 128 6.51 0.80 -0.44
C ILE A 128 7.68 1.02 -1.41
N GLY A 129 8.73 1.71 -0.99
CA GLY A 129 9.90 1.97 -1.82
C GLY A 129 10.68 0.71 -2.17
N VAL A 130 10.77 -0.23 -1.23
CA VAL A 130 11.33 -1.57 -1.49
C VAL A 130 10.44 -2.35 -2.46
N LEU A 131 9.12 -2.35 -2.24
CA LEU A 131 8.19 -3.14 -3.06
C LEU A 131 8.09 -2.63 -4.50
N LEU A 132 8.04 -1.32 -4.70
CA LEU A 132 7.97 -0.71 -6.04
C LEU A 132 9.24 -0.93 -6.87
N LYS A 133 10.41 -1.09 -6.25
CA LYS A 133 11.67 -1.38 -6.96
C LYS A 133 11.68 -2.75 -7.63
N ASP A 134 10.84 -3.67 -7.16
CA ASP A 134 10.72 -5.03 -7.70
C ASP A 134 9.63 -5.17 -8.78
N MET A 135 8.97 -4.07 -9.14
CA MET A 135 7.84 -3.99 -10.08
C MET A 135 8.20 -3.31 -11.40
#